data_AF-A0A8T4RRP2-F1
#
_entry.id   AF-A0A8T4RRP2-F1
#
_cell.length_a   1.000
_cell.length_b   1.000
_cell.length_c   1.000
_cell.angle_alpha   90.00
_cell.angle_beta   90.00
_cell.angle_gamma   90.00
#
_symmetry.space_group_name_H-M   'P 1'
#
loop_
_entity.id
_entity.type
_entity.pdbx_description
1 polymer ?
#
loop_
_entity_poly.entity_id
_entity_poly.type
_entity_poly.pdbx_seq_one_letter_code
_entity_poly.pdbx_strand_id
1 'polypeptide(L)'
;MNNNYLGVAAIISIMIITLFSGYGADYSATGFAVTHTQSYTEWQESMKQEREALKQKISSFKVSAKEEAYNQLQKTKEAVKTTSKSASLPSSLQQSSSVLSSKQESAGKKMIDKNIVGSWRPLSEAIFYESGTSNWITPVSRRIELSPDGSWNYGSSHGTWSVEPIKNSDWNTWKVASYGPSRKIILNGWNKGIASGPVEESSDIDFFWVIYKSELSLGPAMIQIKFGH
;
A
#
# COMPACT_ATOMS: atom_id res chain seq x y z
N MET A 1 -8.88 8.07 4.84
CA MET A 1 -8.64 9.53 4.75
C MET A 1 -7.71 9.74 3.56
N ASN A 2 -8.17 10.46 2.53
CA ASN A 2 -7.48 10.53 1.23
C ASN A 2 -6.25 11.45 1.32
N ASN A 3 -5.05 10.87 1.22
CA ASN A 3 -3.75 11.55 1.33
C ASN A 3 -3.23 12.12 0.00
N ASN A 4 -4.06 12.21 -1.04
CA ASN A 4 -3.61 12.59 -2.40
C ASN A 4 -3.43 14.11 -2.63
N TYR A 5 -3.78 14.97 -1.66
CA TYR A 5 -3.73 16.43 -1.86
C TYR A 5 -2.39 17.09 -1.51
N LEU A 6 -1.51 16.42 -0.75
CA LEU A 6 -0.20 16.98 -0.36
C LEU A 6 0.89 16.84 -1.43
N GLY A 7 0.75 15.87 -2.35
CA GLY A 7 1.75 15.62 -3.41
C GLY A 7 1.74 16.65 -4.54
N VAL A 8 0.59 17.25 -4.85
CA VAL A 8 0.44 18.21 -5.97
C VAL A 8 1.08 19.56 -5.63
N ALA A 9 1.06 19.98 -4.37
CA ALA A 9 1.63 21.26 -3.94
C ALA A 9 3.17 21.28 -3.96
N ALA A 10 3.84 20.13 -3.79
CA ALA A 10 5.30 20.06 -3.73
C ALA A 10 5.97 20.05 -5.13
N ILE A 11 5.29 19.50 -6.15
CA ILE A 11 5.83 19.41 -7.52
C ILE A 11 5.81 20.78 -8.22
N ILE A 12 4.86 21.66 -7.90
CA ILE A 12 4.73 22.98 -8.52
C ILE A 12 5.84 23.94 -8.04
N SER A 13 6.28 23.85 -6.78
CA SER A 13 7.37 24.69 -6.25
C SER A 13 8.74 24.41 -6.89
N ILE A 14 8.97 23.21 -7.41
CA ILE A 14 10.26 22.83 -8.05
C ILE A 14 10.33 23.31 -9.51
N MET A 15 9.20 23.41 -10.22
CA MET A 15 9.19 23.98 -11.57
C MET A 15 9.46 25.48 -11.61
N ILE A 16 9.14 26.23 -10.56
CA ILE A 16 9.38 27.69 -10.51
C ILE A 16 10.86 28.03 -10.30
N ILE A 17 11.63 27.18 -9.62
CA ILE A 17 13.05 27.45 -9.33
C ILE A 17 13.97 27.08 -10.49
N THR A 18 13.55 26.17 -11.38
CA THR A 18 14.43 25.60 -12.43
C THR A 18 14.39 26.41 -13.75
N LEU A 19 13.50 27.39 -13.90
CA LEU A 19 13.42 28.24 -15.10
C LEU A 19 14.34 29.48 -15.06
N PHE A 20 15.06 29.74 -13.97
CA PHE A 20 15.85 30.97 -13.79
C PHE A 20 17.37 30.84 -13.88
N SER A 21 17.91 29.68 -14.25
CA SER A 21 19.37 29.49 -14.38
C SER A 21 19.91 29.58 -15.82
N GLY A 22 19.08 29.88 -16.82
CA GLY A 22 19.44 29.66 -18.23
C GLY A 22 19.48 30.86 -19.19
N TYR A 23 18.98 32.05 -18.84
CA TYR A 23 18.92 33.17 -19.79
C TYR A 23 19.58 34.43 -19.26
N GLY A 24 20.54 34.92 -20.05
CA GLY A 24 21.33 36.11 -19.81
C GLY A 24 20.51 37.39 -19.68
N ALA A 25 21.17 38.35 -19.05
CA ALA A 25 20.69 39.65 -18.64
C ALA A 25 20.06 40.51 -19.76
N ASP A 26 19.33 41.52 -19.29
CA ASP A 26 18.75 42.68 -20.01
C ASP A 26 17.30 42.55 -20.48
N TYR A 27 16.37 42.29 -19.55
CA TYR A 27 14.99 42.78 -19.65
C TYR A 27 14.52 43.38 -18.33
N SER A 28 13.90 44.56 -18.41
CA SER A 28 13.44 45.40 -17.31
C SER A 28 12.64 44.65 -16.23
N ALA A 29 13.21 44.59 -15.03
CA ALA A 29 12.75 43.83 -13.87
C ALA A 29 11.37 44.21 -13.29
N THR A 30 10.71 45.26 -13.81
CA THR A 30 9.46 45.78 -13.23
C THR A 30 8.20 45.17 -13.85
N GLY A 31 8.23 44.67 -15.09
CA GLY A 31 7.06 44.08 -15.76
C GLY A 31 6.79 42.62 -15.41
N PHE A 32 7.85 41.83 -15.16
CA PHE A 32 7.74 40.38 -14.92
C PHE A 32 7.30 40.03 -13.48
N ALA A 33 7.57 40.91 -12.52
CA ALA A 33 7.21 40.69 -11.11
C ALA A 33 5.70 40.83 -10.85
N VAL A 34 4.98 41.61 -11.66
CA VAL A 34 3.55 41.92 -11.44
C VAL A 34 2.64 40.81 -11.97
N THR A 35 3.02 40.13 -13.06
CA THR A 35 2.21 39.03 -13.62
C THR A 35 2.32 37.73 -12.82
N HIS A 36 3.46 37.49 -12.17
CA HIS A 36 3.68 36.28 -11.37
C HIS A 36 2.94 36.31 -10.02
N THR A 37 2.84 37.49 -9.38
CA THR A 37 2.10 37.63 -8.12
C THR A 37 0.60 37.44 -8.31
N GLN A 38 0.04 37.93 -9.41
CA GLN A 38 -1.38 37.78 -9.72
C GLN A 38 -1.78 36.30 -9.94
N SER A 39 -0.97 35.52 -10.68
CA SER A 39 -1.26 34.09 -10.87
C SER A 39 -1.20 33.29 -9.57
N TYR A 40 -0.33 33.68 -8.64
CA TYR A 40 -0.19 33.01 -7.35
C TYR A 40 -1.40 33.27 -6.44
N THR A 41 -1.90 34.51 -6.39
CA THR A 41 -3.10 34.84 -5.61
C THR A 41 -4.35 34.14 -6.15
N GLU A 42 -4.51 34.08 -7.48
CA GLU A 42 -5.63 33.36 -8.11
C GLU A 42 -5.57 31.85 -7.81
N TRP A 43 -4.38 31.26 -7.86
CA TRP A 43 -4.18 29.86 -7.48
C TRP A 43 -4.50 29.60 -6.00
N GLN A 44 -4.07 30.48 -5.09
CA GLN A 44 -4.39 30.33 -3.66
C GLN A 44 -5.89 30.41 -3.38
N GLU A 45 -6.60 31.33 -4.04
CA GLU A 45 -8.06 31.43 -3.93
C GLU A 45 -8.77 30.20 -4.48
N SER A 46 -8.33 29.68 -5.63
CA SER A 46 -8.83 28.44 -6.22
C SER A 46 -8.67 27.25 -5.27
N MET A 47 -7.47 27.05 -4.70
CA MET A 47 -7.21 25.98 -3.73
C MET A 47 -8.07 26.11 -2.47
N LYS A 48 -8.35 27.34 -2.02
CA LYS A 48 -9.23 27.60 -0.87
C LYS A 48 -10.68 27.21 -1.21
N GLN A 49 -11.18 27.54 -2.40
CA GLN A 49 -12.51 27.16 -2.84
C GLN A 49 -12.67 25.64 -2.96
N GLU A 50 -11.71 24.94 -3.55
CA GLU A 50 -11.72 23.48 -3.65
C GLU A 50 -11.75 22.81 -2.26
N ARG A 51 -10.97 23.33 -1.32
CA ARG A 51 -10.96 22.82 0.06
C ARG A 51 -12.32 22.97 0.75
N GLU A 52 -12.99 24.10 0.59
CA GLU A 52 -14.33 24.31 1.15
C GLU A 52 -15.38 23.42 0.47
N ALA A 53 -15.31 23.23 -0.85
CA ALA A 53 -16.18 22.30 -1.56
C ALA A 53 -15.99 20.85 -1.07
N LEU A 54 -14.76 20.42 -0.80
CA LEU A 54 -14.48 19.10 -0.21
C LEU A 54 -15.04 18.97 1.21
N LYS A 55 -14.91 20.01 2.05
CA LYS A 55 -15.51 19.99 3.40
C LYS A 55 -17.02 19.82 3.34
N GLN A 56 -17.69 20.52 2.42
CA GLN A 56 -19.14 20.38 2.22
C GLN A 56 -19.52 18.96 1.77
N LYS A 57 -18.80 18.38 0.78
CA LYS A 57 -19.02 17.01 0.34
C LYS A 57 -18.82 15.97 1.45
N ILE A 58 -17.80 16.15 2.29
CA ILE A 58 -17.55 15.26 3.44
C ILE A 58 -18.68 15.39 4.47
N SER A 59 -19.17 16.60 4.70
CA SER A 59 -20.28 16.85 5.62
C SER A 59 -21.57 16.14 5.16
N SER A 60 -21.94 16.27 3.88
CA SER A 60 -23.14 15.60 3.34
C SER A 60 -23.04 14.09 3.37
N PHE A 61 -21.86 13.52 3.08
CA PHE A 61 -21.63 12.07 3.14
C PHE A 61 -21.81 11.52 4.57
N LYS A 62 -21.35 12.24 5.60
CA LYS A 62 -21.54 11.83 7.00
C LYS A 62 -23.00 11.82 7.43
N VAL A 63 -23.82 12.72 6.89
CA VAL A 63 -25.27 12.77 7.18
C VAL A 63 -25.97 11.58 6.53
N SER A 64 -25.71 11.34 5.24
CA SER A 64 -26.30 10.21 4.50
C SER A 64 -25.93 8.85 5.09
N ALA A 65 -24.66 8.62 5.44
CA ALA A 65 -24.24 7.35 6.05
C ALA A 65 -24.88 7.09 7.42
N LYS A 66 -25.11 8.15 8.22
CA LYS A 66 -25.82 8.03 9.51
C LYS A 66 -27.30 7.70 9.31
N GLU A 67 -27.94 8.32 8.31
CA GLU A 67 -29.34 8.09 7.99
C GLU A 67 -29.59 6.68 7.46
N GLU A 68 -28.71 6.18 6.58
CA GLU A 68 -28.76 4.79 6.10
C GLU A 68 -28.58 3.77 7.23
N ALA A 69 -27.59 3.98 8.12
CA ALA A 69 -27.37 3.12 9.28
C ALA A 69 -28.58 3.11 10.23
N TYR A 70 -29.19 4.26 10.46
CA TYR A 70 -30.41 4.38 11.28
C TYR A 70 -31.58 3.61 10.66
N ASN A 71 -31.79 3.75 9.35
CA ASN A 71 -32.87 3.06 8.65
C ASN A 71 -32.69 1.52 8.65
N GLN A 72 -31.44 1.02 8.51
CA GLN A 72 -31.16 -0.41 8.64
C GLN A 72 -31.40 -0.94 10.06
N LEU A 73 -31.08 -0.15 11.08
CA LEU A 73 -31.36 -0.50 12.48
C LEU A 73 -32.87 -0.61 12.76
N GLN A 74 -33.69 0.26 12.17
CA GLN A 74 -35.14 0.17 12.34
C GLN A 74 -35.71 -1.06 11.64
N LYS A 75 -35.28 -1.34 10.40
CA LYS A 75 -35.71 -2.53 9.66
C LYS A 75 -35.37 -3.84 10.37
N THR A 76 -34.20 -3.93 11.01
CA THR A 76 -33.80 -5.11 11.78
C THR A 76 -34.63 -5.27 13.07
N LYS A 77 -34.95 -4.17 13.76
CA LYS A 77 -35.82 -4.19 14.94
C LYS A 77 -37.24 -4.68 14.61
N GLU A 78 -37.79 -4.26 13.47
CA GLU A 78 -39.10 -4.73 13.00
C GLU A 78 -39.08 -6.22 12.65
N ALA A 79 -38.04 -6.70 11.95
CA ALA A 79 -37.88 -8.11 11.59
C ALA A 79 -37.77 -9.02 12.83
N VAL A 80 -37.01 -8.61 13.86
CA VAL A 80 -36.88 -9.37 15.12
C VAL A 80 -38.22 -9.44 15.87
N LYS A 81 -39.03 -8.37 15.86
CA LYS A 81 -40.35 -8.37 16.50
C LYS A 81 -41.32 -9.36 15.85
N THR A 82 -41.20 -9.60 14.55
CA THR A 82 -42.03 -10.60 13.83
C THR A 82 -41.60 -12.05 14.06
N THR A 83 -40.32 -12.32 14.32
CA THR A 83 -39.81 -13.70 14.51
C THR A 83 -40.07 -14.25 15.92
N SER A 84 -40.29 -13.39 16.93
CA SER A 84 -40.51 -13.82 18.32
C SER A 84 -41.90 -14.39 18.63
N LYS A 85 -42.80 -14.53 17.64
CA LYS A 85 -44.19 -15.00 17.86
C LYS A 85 -44.46 -16.44 17.39
N SER A 86 -43.46 -17.18 16.90
CA SER A 86 -43.66 -18.57 16.47
C SER A 86 -42.39 -19.40 16.62
N ALA A 87 -42.16 -19.97 17.81
CA ALA A 87 -41.25 -21.10 17.99
C ALA A 87 -41.53 -21.81 19.31
N SER A 88 -42.49 -22.73 19.29
CA SER A 88 -42.58 -23.83 20.25
C SER A 88 -41.44 -24.81 20.00
N LEU A 89 -40.61 -25.06 21.02
CA LEU A 89 -39.46 -25.97 20.98
C LEU A 89 -39.87 -27.45 20.83
N PRO A 90 -39.15 -28.24 20.01
CA PRO A 90 -38.94 -29.65 20.26
C PRO A 90 -37.66 -29.88 21.09
N SER A 91 -37.83 -30.58 22.20
CA SER A 91 -36.78 -31.10 23.06
C SER A 91 -36.40 -32.51 22.58
N SER A 92 -35.19 -32.69 22.04
CA SER A 92 -34.58 -34.02 21.94
C SER A 92 -33.05 -33.93 21.98
N LEU A 93 -32.50 -34.22 23.16
CA LEU A 93 -31.40 -35.16 23.48
C LEU A 93 -30.20 -35.21 22.51
N GLN A 94 -29.01 -34.77 22.94
CA GLN A 94 -27.95 -35.62 23.55
C GLN A 94 -27.42 -36.73 22.62
N GLN A 95 -26.17 -36.60 22.16
CA GLN A 95 -25.09 -37.59 22.39
C GLN A 95 -23.82 -37.29 21.56
N SER A 96 -22.71 -37.80 22.09
CA SER A 96 -21.41 -38.06 21.45
C SER A 96 -20.33 -36.98 21.53
N SER A 97 -19.75 -36.96 22.72
CA SER A 97 -18.36 -36.65 23.00
C SER A 97 -17.36 -37.54 22.22
N SER A 98 -16.17 -36.97 22.02
CA SER A 98 -14.87 -37.61 21.79
C SER A 98 -14.62 -38.39 20.50
N VAL A 99 -14.22 -37.68 19.44
CA VAL A 99 -13.38 -38.25 18.37
C VAL A 99 -12.21 -37.30 18.07
N LEU A 100 -11.02 -37.77 18.48
CA LEU A 100 -9.68 -37.50 17.94
C LEU A 100 -9.39 -36.10 17.36
N SER A 101 -8.86 -35.24 18.24
CA SER A 101 -8.03 -34.10 17.86
C SER A 101 -6.57 -34.56 17.68
N SER A 102 -6.28 -35.29 16.61
CA SER A 102 -4.91 -35.41 16.07
C SER A 102 -4.76 -34.40 14.93
N LYS A 103 -4.79 -33.12 15.29
CA LYS A 103 -4.43 -32.02 14.39
C LYS A 103 -2.91 -32.07 14.23
N GLN A 104 -2.44 -32.91 13.30
CA GLN A 104 -1.08 -32.87 12.81
C GLN A 104 -0.80 -31.42 12.38
N GLU A 105 0.03 -30.73 13.16
CA GLU A 105 0.93 -29.70 12.66
C GLU A 105 1.78 -30.35 11.57
N SER A 106 1.25 -30.41 10.35
CA SER A 106 2.11 -30.55 9.19
C SER A 106 2.93 -29.26 9.16
N ALA A 107 4.12 -29.32 9.74
CA ALA A 107 5.14 -28.29 9.59
C ALA A 107 5.16 -27.90 8.12
N GLY A 108 4.65 -26.70 7.83
CA GLY A 108 4.32 -26.27 6.48
C GLY A 108 5.54 -26.43 5.61
N LYS A 109 5.50 -27.41 4.70
CA LYS A 109 6.56 -27.62 3.72
C LYS A 109 6.68 -26.33 2.92
N LYS A 110 7.70 -25.53 3.22
CA LYS A 110 8.04 -24.31 2.48
C LYS A 110 8.07 -24.68 1.00
N MET A 111 7.13 -24.16 0.23
CA MET A 111 7.06 -24.45 -1.20
C MET A 111 8.08 -23.55 -1.88
N ILE A 112 9.11 -24.17 -2.45
CA ILE A 112 10.05 -23.50 -3.33
C ILE A 112 9.44 -23.54 -4.73
N ASP A 113 9.04 -22.38 -5.24
CA ASP A 113 8.57 -22.25 -6.60
C ASP A 113 9.77 -22.12 -7.54
N LYS A 114 9.96 -23.08 -8.45
CA LYS A 114 11.11 -23.07 -9.35
C LYS A 114 11.07 -21.93 -10.36
N ASN A 115 9.90 -21.35 -10.63
CA ASN A 115 9.75 -20.31 -11.63
C ASN A 115 10.30 -18.96 -11.15
N ILE A 116 10.44 -18.74 -9.84
CA ILE A 116 10.98 -17.49 -9.27
C ILE A 116 12.51 -17.52 -9.10
N VAL A 117 13.12 -18.69 -9.24
CA VAL A 117 14.57 -18.86 -9.18
C VAL A 117 15.21 -18.08 -10.31
N GLY A 118 16.23 -17.27 -10.00
CA GLY A 118 16.91 -16.50 -11.02
C GLY A 118 17.63 -15.27 -10.50
N SER A 119 18.15 -14.48 -11.43
CA SER A 119 18.79 -13.19 -11.18
C SER A 119 17.86 -12.08 -11.66
N TRP A 120 17.48 -11.17 -10.76
CA TRP A 120 16.46 -10.16 -11.00
C TRP A 120 17.01 -8.75 -10.82
N ARG A 121 16.66 -7.86 -11.73
CA ARG A 121 17.06 -6.45 -11.74
C ARG A 121 16.03 -5.61 -10.99
N PRO A 122 16.45 -4.67 -10.13
CA PRO A 122 15.52 -3.70 -9.57
C PRO A 122 15.15 -2.70 -10.66
N LEU A 123 13.85 -2.51 -10.88
CA LEU A 123 13.28 -1.63 -11.90
C LEU A 123 12.81 -0.30 -11.31
N SER A 124 12.34 -0.32 -10.07
CA SER A 124 11.90 0.88 -9.36
C SER A 124 12.08 0.71 -7.85
N GLU A 125 12.37 1.81 -7.17
CA GLU A 125 12.48 1.85 -5.72
C GLU A 125 11.82 3.12 -5.18
N ALA A 126 11.00 2.94 -4.14
CA ALA A 126 10.27 4.01 -3.50
C ALA A 126 10.34 3.90 -1.97
N ILE A 127 10.40 5.05 -1.32
CA ILE A 127 10.41 5.19 0.14
C ILE A 127 9.12 5.92 0.55
N PHE A 128 8.33 5.30 1.43
CA PHE A 128 7.11 5.87 1.98
C PHE A 128 7.26 6.08 3.48
N TYR A 129 7.44 7.32 3.89
CA TYR A 129 7.61 7.69 5.30
C TYR A 129 6.28 7.66 6.04
N GLU A 130 6.31 7.35 7.34
CA GLU A 130 5.09 7.39 8.16
C GLU A 130 4.52 8.80 8.36
N SER A 131 5.33 9.84 8.15
CA SER A 131 4.89 11.24 8.08
C SER A 131 3.97 11.53 6.88
N GLY A 132 3.86 10.62 5.91
CA GLY A 132 3.07 10.77 4.70
C GLY A 132 3.83 11.30 3.48
N THR A 133 5.13 11.63 3.62
CA THR A 133 5.99 11.96 2.49
C THR A 133 6.44 10.70 1.75
N SER A 134 6.69 10.82 0.45
CA SER A 134 7.26 9.74 -0.36
C SER A 134 8.39 10.26 -1.23
N ASN A 135 9.34 9.38 -1.54
CA ASN A 135 10.46 9.68 -2.43
C ASN A 135 10.71 8.51 -3.38
N TRP A 136 10.84 8.80 -4.66
CA TRP A 136 11.28 7.85 -5.68
C TRP A 136 12.79 7.98 -5.82
N ILE A 137 13.49 6.86 -5.68
CA ILE A 137 14.95 6.85 -5.78
C ILE A 137 15.38 6.03 -6.98
N THR A 138 16.54 6.41 -7.53
CA THR A 138 17.15 5.64 -8.63
C THR A 138 17.54 4.28 -8.08
N PRO A 139 17.00 3.17 -8.64
CA PRO A 139 17.35 1.83 -8.17
C PRO A 139 18.84 1.56 -8.35
N VAL A 140 19.44 0.84 -7.40
CA VAL A 140 20.82 0.38 -7.55
C VAL A 140 20.91 -0.63 -8.70
N SER A 141 22.01 -0.66 -9.46
CA SER A 141 22.18 -1.61 -10.58
C SER A 141 22.39 -3.07 -10.15
N ARG A 142 22.43 -3.33 -8.84
CA ARG A 142 22.72 -4.63 -8.26
C ARG A 142 21.51 -5.55 -8.41
N ARG A 143 21.75 -6.80 -8.84
CA ARG A 143 20.69 -7.81 -8.95
C ARG A 143 20.50 -8.57 -7.64
N ILE A 144 19.29 -9.05 -7.41
CA ILE A 144 19.00 -10.07 -6.40
C ILE A 144 19.05 -11.44 -7.06
N GLU A 145 19.68 -12.40 -6.38
CA GLU A 145 19.77 -13.79 -6.82
C GLU A 145 18.92 -14.66 -5.90
N LEU A 146 18.00 -15.42 -6.48
CA LEU A 146 17.15 -16.39 -5.79
C LEU A 146 17.57 -17.79 -6.24
N SER A 147 18.17 -18.56 -5.33
CA SER A 147 18.73 -19.88 -5.60
C SER A 147 17.69 -21.00 -5.43
N PRO A 148 17.82 -22.14 -6.14
CA PRO A 148 16.89 -23.27 -6.03
C PRO A 148 16.84 -23.94 -4.64
N ASP A 149 17.87 -23.76 -3.83
CA ASP A 149 17.95 -24.28 -2.46
C ASP A 149 17.17 -23.41 -1.44
N GLY A 150 16.54 -22.34 -1.91
CA GLY A 150 15.82 -21.40 -1.07
C GLY A 150 16.72 -20.33 -0.45
N SER A 151 17.98 -20.20 -0.85
CA SER A 151 18.84 -19.07 -0.46
C SER A 151 18.68 -17.87 -1.39
N TRP A 152 18.90 -16.66 -0.87
CA TRP A 152 18.95 -15.44 -1.69
C TRP A 152 20.15 -14.57 -1.34
N ASN A 153 20.63 -13.80 -2.32
CA ASN A 153 21.71 -12.83 -2.15
C ASN A 153 21.34 -11.49 -2.81
N TYR A 154 21.61 -10.38 -2.12
CA TYR A 154 21.47 -9.02 -2.62
C TYR A 154 22.61 -8.15 -2.06
N GLY A 155 23.77 -8.26 -2.67
CA GLY A 155 24.96 -7.53 -2.22
C GLY A 155 25.58 -8.14 -0.99
N SER A 156 25.67 -7.37 0.09
CA SER A 156 26.10 -7.89 1.40
C SER A 156 24.97 -8.58 2.17
N SER A 157 23.71 -8.36 1.76
CA SER A 157 22.55 -8.98 2.38
C SER A 157 22.28 -10.34 1.77
N HIS A 158 21.94 -11.31 2.60
CA HIS A 158 21.65 -12.69 2.19
C HIS A 158 20.69 -13.35 3.19
N GLY A 159 20.08 -14.45 2.80
CA GLY A 159 19.21 -15.21 3.69
C GLY A 159 18.43 -16.32 2.98
N THR A 160 17.22 -16.60 3.45
CA THR A 160 16.35 -17.63 2.84
C THR A 160 15.05 -17.03 2.31
N TRP A 161 14.56 -17.57 1.20
CA TRP A 161 13.30 -17.17 0.60
C TRP A 161 12.25 -18.29 0.62
N SER A 162 11.02 -17.91 0.35
CA SER A 162 9.90 -18.82 0.09
C SER A 162 8.76 -18.08 -0.60
N VAL A 163 7.82 -18.84 -1.16
CA VAL A 163 6.56 -18.30 -1.68
C VAL A 163 5.40 -18.76 -0.81
N GLU A 164 4.47 -17.86 -0.54
CA GLU A 164 3.24 -18.15 0.21
C GLU A 164 2.02 -17.49 -0.45
N PRO A 165 0.80 -17.98 -0.21
CA PRO A 165 -0.41 -17.26 -0.58
C PRO A 165 -0.49 -15.89 0.11
N ILE A 166 -1.03 -14.90 -0.59
CA ILE A 166 -1.32 -13.58 -0.01
C ILE A 166 -2.55 -13.66 0.88
N LYS A 167 -2.45 -13.07 2.07
CA LYS A 167 -3.53 -12.89 3.04
C LYS A 167 -3.96 -11.43 3.08
N ASN A 168 -5.19 -11.16 3.51
CA ASN A 168 -5.67 -9.77 3.67
C ASN A 168 -4.81 -8.93 4.61
N SER A 169 -4.18 -9.54 5.61
CA SER A 169 -3.24 -8.86 6.51
C SER A 169 -2.00 -8.33 5.79
N ASP A 170 -1.56 -8.98 4.70
CA ASP A 170 -0.34 -8.60 3.99
C ASP A 170 -0.51 -7.25 3.28
N TRP A 171 -1.66 -7.03 2.64
CA TRP A 171 -2.02 -5.74 2.04
C TRP A 171 -1.95 -4.59 3.04
N ASN A 172 -2.46 -4.82 4.26
CA ASN A 172 -2.37 -3.84 5.35
C ASN A 172 -0.92 -3.62 5.80
N THR A 173 -0.12 -4.67 5.89
CA THR A 173 1.31 -4.58 6.24
C THR A 173 2.07 -3.76 5.20
N TRP A 174 1.80 -3.97 3.92
CA TRP A 174 2.47 -3.26 2.82
C TRP A 174 1.95 -1.83 2.62
N LYS A 175 0.82 -1.48 3.25
CA LYS A 175 0.09 -0.21 3.03
C LYS A 175 -0.30 -0.02 1.56
N VAL A 176 -0.70 -1.11 0.89
CA VAL A 176 -1.10 -1.15 -0.54
C VAL A 176 -2.49 -1.76 -0.66
N ALA A 177 -3.32 -1.22 -1.55
CA ALA A 177 -4.64 -1.81 -1.85
C ALA A 177 -4.46 -3.12 -2.64
N SER A 178 -5.31 -4.12 -2.37
CA SER A 178 -5.30 -5.37 -3.15
C SER A 178 -5.54 -5.12 -4.63
N TYR A 179 -4.75 -5.75 -5.49
CA TYR A 179 -4.78 -5.47 -6.94
C TYR A 179 -4.65 -6.71 -7.86
N GLY A 180 -4.74 -7.93 -7.33
CA GLY A 180 -4.79 -9.15 -8.15
C GLY A 180 -3.79 -10.26 -7.82
N PRO A 181 -2.52 -9.98 -7.46
CA PRO A 181 -1.56 -11.02 -7.10
C PRO A 181 -2.09 -11.97 -6.03
N SER A 182 -1.89 -13.26 -6.23
CA SER A 182 -2.42 -14.32 -5.35
C SER A 182 -1.36 -14.89 -4.39
N ARG A 183 -0.08 -14.67 -4.68
CA ARG A 183 1.06 -15.16 -3.91
C ARG A 183 2.12 -14.09 -3.72
N LYS A 184 2.93 -14.26 -2.67
CA LYS A 184 3.99 -13.35 -2.26
C LYS A 184 5.31 -14.10 -2.11
N ILE A 185 6.40 -13.39 -2.35
CA ILE A 185 7.73 -13.83 -1.93
C ILE A 185 7.98 -13.34 -0.51
N ILE A 186 8.66 -14.14 0.30
CA ILE A 186 9.15 -13.78 1.64
C ILE A 186 10.66 -13.95 1.64
N LEU A 187 11.38 -12.91 2.01
CA LEU A 187 12.84 -12.89 2.17
C LEU A 187 13.20 -12.73 3.64
N ASN A 188 13.64 -13.83 4.25
CA ASN A 188 14.14 -13.85 5.64
C ASN A 188 15.60 -13.43 5.65
N GLY A 189 16.01 -12.66 6.66
CA GLY A 189 17.37 -12.11 6.78
C GLY A 189 17.53 -10.73 6.12
N TRP A 190 16.47 -10.18 5.54
CA TRP A 190 16.51 -8.88 4.87
C TRP A 190 16.75 -7.76 5.89
N ASN A 191 17.96 -7.19 5.91
CA ASN A 191 18.39 -6.23 6.92
C ASN A 191 18.15 -6.73 8.37
N LYS A 192 18.46 -8.01 8.64
CA LYS A 192 18.17 -8.70 9.91
C LYS A 192 16.67 -8.89 10.23
N GLY A 193 15.78 -8.61 9.28
CA GLY A 193 14.34 -8.76 9.40
C GLY A 193 13.74 -9.62 8.29
N ILE A 194 12.50 -9.29 7.93
CA ILE A 194 11.74 -9.95 6.86
C ILE A 194 11.29 -8.88 5.88
N ALA A 195 11.54 -9.13 4.60
CA ALA A 195 10.87 -8.42 3.51
C ALA A 195 9.88 -9.35 2.82
N SER A 196 8.79 -8.81 2.30
CA SER A 196 7.84 -9.58 1.52
C SER A 196 7.11 -8.70 0.53
N GLY A 197 6.56 -9.28 -0.53
CA GLY A 197 5.75 -8.53 -1.47
C GLY A 197 5.11 -9.44 -2.51
N PRO A 198 4.11 -8.91 -3.23
CA PRO A 198 3.40 -9.66 -4.25
C PRO A 198 4.32 -10.12 -5.38
N VAL A 199 4.02 -11.30 -5.92
CA VAL A 199 4.58 -11.82 -7.16
C VAL A 199 3.55 -11.58 -8.27
N GLU A 200 3.93 -10.81 -9.28
CA GLU A 200 3.10 -10.45 -10.42
C GLU A 200 3.35 -11.44 -11.56
N GLU A 201 2.29 -12.09 -12.02
CA GLU A 201 2.35 -13.15 -13.01
C GLU A 201 1.33 -12.88 -14.11
N SER A 202 1.75 -13.06 -15.36
CA SER A 202 0.88 -13.17 -16.51
C SER A 202 0.89 -14.62 -17.01
N SER A 203 1.80 -14.96 -17.93
CA SER A 203 2.13 -16.35 -18.30
C SER A 203 3.32 -16.91 -17.52
N ASP A 204 4.28 -16.04 -17.23
CA ASP A 204 5.46 -16.29 -16.41
C ASP A 204 5.52 -15.24 -15.29
N ILE A 205 6.51 -15.35 -14.40
CA ILE A 205 6.76 -14.31 -13.39
C ILE A 205 7.38 -13.10 -14.09
N ASP A 206 6.58 -12.04 -14.22
CA ASP A 206 7.05 -10.79 -14.80
C ASP A 206 7.87 -10.01 -13.77
N PHE A 207 7.32 -9.91 -12.56
CA PHE A 207 7.89 -9.09 -11.49
C PHE A 207 7.62 -9.66 -10.11
N PHE A 208 8.42 -9.26 -9.13
CA PHE A 208 8.02 -9.34 -7.73
C PHE A 208 8.45 -8.10 -6.96
N TRP A 209 7.77 -7.87 -5.84
CA TRP A 209 8.08 -6.77 -4.94
C TRP A 209 8.79 -7.25 -3.68
N VAL A 210 9.71 -6.43 -3.20
CA VAL A 210 10.34 -6.56 -1.89
C VAL A 210 9.94 -5.34 -1.08
N ILE A 211 9.04 -5.54 -0.12
CA ILE A 211 8.50 -4.48 0.75
C ILE A 211 8.95 -4.75 2.18
N TYR A 212 9.56 -3.75 2.81
CA TYR A 212 10.06 -3.88 4.18
C TYR A 212 10.07 -2.54 4.92
N LYS A 213 9.95 -2.61 6.25
CA LYS A 213 10.11 -1.45 7.12
C LYS A 213 11.59 -1.20 7.40
N SER A 214 11.96 0.07 7.46
CA SER A 214 13.31 0.52 7.81
C SER A 214 13.25 1.80 8.63
N GLU A 215 14.21 1.98 9.52
CA GLU A 215 14.45 3.24 10.23
C GLU A 215 15.46 4.06 9.44
N LEU A 216 15.00 5.18 8.86
CA LEU A 216 15.84 6.11 8.10
C LEU A 216 16.06 7.41 8.88
N SER A 217 16.96 8.28 8.41
CA SER A 217 17.27 9.54 9.09
C SER A 217 16.07 10.48 9.26
N LEU A 218 15.09 10.40 8.35
CA LEU A 218 13.84 11.17 8.41
C LEU A 218 12.71 10.42 9.16
N GLY A 219 13.02 9.29 9.78
CA GLY A 219 12.12 8.47 10.59
C GLY A 219 11.76 7.11 9.96
N PRO A 220 10.82 6.38 10.58
CA PRO A 220 10.35 5.10 10.08
C PRO A 220 9.75 5.22 8.68
N ALA A 221 10.09 4.27 7.82
CA ALA A 221 9.63 4.24 6.45
C ALA A 221 9.35 2.81 5.97
N MET A 222 8.47 2.70 4.97
CA MET A 222 8.31 1.50 4.16
C MET A 222 9.09 1.68 2.87
N ILE A 223 10.01 0.77 2.59
CA ILE A 223 10.77 0.74 1.33
C ILE A 223 10.14 -0.33 0.45
N GLN A 224 9.92 0.00 -0.82
CA GLN A 224 9.36 -0.89 -1.84
C GLN A 224 10.30 -0.95 -3.03
N ILE A 225 10.74 -2.16 -3.39
CA ILE A 225 11.60 -2.39 -4.56
C ILE A 225 10.88 -3.36 -5.49
N LYS A 226 10.70 -2.98 -6.76
CA LYS A 226 10.17 -3.85 -7.81
C LYS A 226 11.32 -4.50 -8.55
N PHE A 227 11.32 -5.82 -8.67
CA PHE A 227 12.30 -6.60 -9.41
C PHE A 227 11.68 -7.22 -10.67
N GLY A 228 12.43 -7.28 -11.76
CA GLY A 228 12.07 -7.92 -13.04
C GLY A 228 13.29 -8.44 -13.79
N HIS A 229 13.10 -9.09 -14.93
CA HIS A 229 14.16 -9.67 -15.76
C HIS A 229 15.03 -8.64 -16.51
#